data_AF-A0A087TM98-F1
#
_entry.id   AF-A0A087TM98-F1
#
_cell.length_a   1.000
_cell.length_b   1.000
_cell.length_c   1.000
_cell.angle_alpha   90.00
_cell.angle_beta   90.00
_cell.angle_gamma   90.00
#
_symmetry.space_group_name_H-M   'P 1'
#
loop_
_entity.id
_entity.type
_entity.pdbx_description
1 polymer ?
#
loop_
_entity_poly.entity_id
_entity_poly.type
_entity_poly.pdbx_seq_one_letter_code
_entity_poly.pdbx_strand_id
1 'polypeptide(L)' 'MDRFDCQFLMATFVNVYISSFIRAPNPQKLLQQVLLLKTEQQLQIFNSLKDHLLSRGEMP' A
#
# COMPACT_ATOMS: atom_id res chain seq x y z
N MET A 1 7.55 11.08 -36.04
CA MET A 1 7.40 9.73 -35.47
C MET A 1 8.07 9.67 -34.09
N ASP A 2 9.31 10.15 -33.96
CA ASP A 2 10.09 10.14 -32.70
C ASP A 2 9.49 10.92 -31.51
N ARG A 3 8.74 11.99 -31.80
CA ARG A 3 8.16 12.84 -30.75
C ARG A 3 6.97 12.18 -30.03
N PHE A 4 6.23 11.30 -30.72
CA PHE A 4 5.13 10.56 -30.11
C PHE A 4 5.65 9.40 -29.27
N ASP A 5 6.67 8.66 -29.73
CA ASP A 5 7.29 7.58 -28.94
C ASP A 5 7.91 8.07 -27.63
N CYS A 6 8.64 9.18 -27.65
CA CYS A 6 9.17 9.78 -26.40
C CYS A 6 8.06 10.18 -25.42
N GLN A 7 6.92 10.67 -25.93
CA GLN A 7 5.78 11.04 -25.08
C GLN A 7 5.09 9.80 -24.50
N PHE A 8 4.91 8.74 -25.28
CA PHE A 8 4.37 7.47 -24.79
C PHE A 8 5.29 6.81 -23.77
N LEU A 9 6.60 6.77 -24.04
CA LEU A 9 7.60 6.24 -23.12
C LEU A 9 7.58 7.02 -21.78
N MET A 10 7.52 8.35 -21.85
CA MET A 10 7.45 9.19 -20.66
C MET A 10 6.12 9.02 -19.91
N ALA A 11 5.00 8.87 -20.62
CA ALA A 11 3.69 8.59 -20.02
C ALA A 11 3.66 7.22 -19.32
N THR A 12 4.26 6.18 -19.91
CA THR A 12 4.40 4.87 -19.27
C THR A 12 5.24 4.96 -18.01
N PHE A 13 6.35 5.69 -18.04
CA PHE A 13 7.21 5.88 -16.87
C PHE A 13 6.47 6.57 -15.72
N VAL A 14 5.70 7.63 -16.03
CA VAL A 14 4.86 8.33 -15.05
C VAL A 14 3.74 7.43 -14.52
N ASN A 15 3.09 6.63 -15.38
CA ASN A 15 2.04 5.70 -14.95
C ASN A 15 2.58 4.61 -14.01
N VAL A 16 3.73 4.04 -14.33
CA VAL A 16 4.42 3.07 -13.46
C VAL A 16 4.88 3.75 -12.17
N TYR A 17 5.41 4.97 -12.23
CA TYR A 17 5.80 5.73 -11.04
C TYR A 17 4.61 6.03 -10.13
N ILE A 18 3.48 6.49 -10.69
CA ILE A 18 2.25 6.71 -9.93
C ILE A 18 1.75 5.40 -9.32
N SER A 19 1.70 4.32 -10.09
CA SER A 19 1.19 3.03 -9.61
C SER A 19 2.10 2.40 -8.55
N SER A 20 3.42 2.53 -8.68
CA SER A 20 4.39 1.86 -7.82
C SER A 20 4.79 2.69 -6.60
N PHE A 21 4.90 4.01 -6.72
CA PHE A 21 5.42 4.87 -5.66
C PHE A 21 4.37 5.77 -5.01
N ILE A 22 3.38 6.27 -5.77
CA ILE A 22 2.33 7.14 -5.23
C ILE A 22 1.16 6.31 -4.68
N ARG A 23 0.80 5.22 -5.37
CA ARG A 23 -0.32 4.35 -5.01
C ARG A 23 0.06 3.18 -4.11
N ALA A 24 1.36 2.92 -3.93
CA ALA A 24 1.80 2.03 -2.86
C ALA A 24 1.36 2.65 -1.52
N PRO A 25 0.53 1.96 -0.74
CA PRO A 25 0.10 2.48 0.55
C PRO A 25 1.35 2.59 1.43
N ASN A 26 1.84 3.82 1.64
CA ASN A 26 2.98 4.05 2.51
C ASN A 26 2.63 3.42 3.88
N PRO A 27 3.36 2.39 4.34
CA PRO A 27 3.03 1.70 5.58
C PRO A 27 3.01 2.65 6.77
N GLN A 28 3.80 3.74 6.73
CA GLN A 28 3.76 4.78 7.75
C GLN A 28 2.45 5.56 7.75
N LYS A 29 1.89 5.89 6.58
CA LYS A 29 0.58 6.56 6.48
C LYS A 29 -0.54 5.63 6.91
N LEU A 30 -0.47 4.35 6.54
CA LEU A 30 -1.44 3.35 6.94
C LEU A 30 -1.43 3.17 8.47
N LEU A 31 -0.25 3.06 9.08
CA LEU A 31 -0.08 3.01 10.52
C LEU A 31 -0.65 4.26 11.20
N GLN A 32 -0.38 5.45 10.67
CA GLN A 32 -0.93 6.70 11.19
C GLN A 32 -2.46 6.73 11.12
N GLN A 33 -3.06 6.23 10.04
CA GLN A 33 -4.51 6.09 9.92
C GLN A 33 -5.07 5.13 10.97
N VAL A 34 -4.44 3.98 11.20
CA VAL A 34 -4.84 3.04 12.27
C VAL A 34 -4.70 3.68 13.66
N LEU A 35 -3.64 4.45 13.91
CA LEU A 35 -3.44 5.15 15.18
C LEU A 35 -4.47 6.25 15.44
N LEU A 36 -5.09 6.80 14.40
CA LEU A 36 -6.19 7.77 14.50
C LEU A 36 -7.56 7.13 14.78
N LEU A 37 -7.71 5.82 14.59
CA LEU A 37 -8.95 5.10 14.89
C LEU A 37 -9.19 4.97 16.41
N LYS A 38 -10.45 4.70 16.79
CA LYS A 38 -10.81 4.36 18.18
C LYS A 38 -10.11 3.07 18.62
N THR A 39 -9.81 2.97 19.91
CA THR A 39 -9.09 1.83 20.52
C THR A 39 -9.73 0.47 20.19
N GLU A 40 -11.06 0.36 20.15
CA GLU A 40 -11.73 -0.89 19.79
C GLU A 40 -11.47 -1.30 18.34
N GLN A 41 -11.46 -0.33 17.42
CA GLN A 41 -11.19 -0.58 16.02
C GLN A 41 -9.71 -0.93 15.80
N GLN A 42 -8.80 -0.33 16.56
CA GLN A 42 -7.38 -0.71 16.56
C GLN A 42 -7.18 -2.17 16.99
N LEU A 43 -7.84 -2.59 18.08
CA LEU A 43 -7.79 -3.97 18.55
C LEU A 43 -8.39 -4.94 17.53
N GLN A 44 -9.49 -4.58 16.87
CA GLN A 44 -10.10 -5.41 15.84
C GLN A 44 -9.15 -5.61 14.64
N ILE A 45 -8.47 -4.55 14.17
CA ILE A 45 -7.47 -4.64 13.10
C ILE A 45 -6.29 -5.52 13.53
N PHE A 46 -5.80 -5.33 14.76
CA PHE A 46 -4.69 -6.14 15.30
C PHE A 46 -5.05 -7.63 15.37
N ASN A 47 -6.21 -7.98 15.92
CA ASN A 47 -6.65 -9.37 16.03
C ASN A 47 -6.84 -10.01 14.65
N SER A 48 -7.46 -9.28 13.71
CA SER A 48 -7.63 -9.76 12.34
C SER A 48 -6.27 -9.99 11.64
N LEU A 49 -5.31 -9.07 11.83
CA LEU A 49 -3.95 -9.25 11.31
C LEU A 49 -3.26 -10.46 11.95
N LYS A 50 -3.40 -10.64 13.26
CA LYS A 50 -2.84 -11.77 14.00
C LYS A 50 -3.40 -13.10 13.48
N ASP A 51 -4.71 -13.21 13.30
CA ASP A 51 -5.35 -14.42 12.75
C ASP A 51 -4.92 -14.70 11.30
N HIS A 52 -4.75 -13.66 10.50
CA HIS A 52 -4.21 -13.79 9.14
C HIS A 52 -2.76 -14.28 9.11
N LEU A 53 -1.92 -13.85 10.06
CA LEU A 53 -0.53 -14.29 10.16
C LEU A 53 -0.41 -15.71 10.71
N LEU A 54 -1.24 -16.06 11.70
CA LEU A 54 -1.33 -17.42 12.25
C LEU A 54 -1.84 -18.42 11.20
N SER A 55 -2.89 -18.06 10.45
CA SER A 55 -3.43 -18.93 9.39
C SER A 55 -2.46 -19.15 8.22
N ARG A 56 -1.55 -18.20 7.97
CA ARG A 56 -0.46 -18.36 7.00
C ARG A 56 0.76 -19.11 7.55
N GLY A 57 0.81 -19.40 8.85
CA GLY A 57 1.94 -20.07 9.50
C GLY A 57 3.19 -19.19 9.63
N GLU A 58 3.04 -17.86 9.54
CA GLU A 58 4.16 -16.90 9.58
C GLU A 58 4.44 -16.40 11.02
N MET A 59 3.64 -16.83 11.99
CA MET A 59 3.82 -16.55 13.41
C MET A 59 3.72 -17.89 14.18
N PRO A 60 4.71 -18.24 15.03
CA PRO A 60 4.74 -19.49 15.78
C PRO A 60 3.70 -19.57 16.89
#